data_AF-A0A671R3R2-F1
#
_entry.id   AF-A0A671R3R2-F1
#
_cell.length_a   1.000
_cell.length_b   1.000
_cell.length_c   1.000
_cell.angle_alpha   90.00
_cell.angle_beta   90.00
_cell.angle_gamma   90.00
#
_symmetry.space_group_name_H-M   'P 1'
#
loop_
_entity.id
_entity.type
_entity.pdbx_description
1 polymer ?
#
loop_
_entity_poly.entity_id
_entity_poly.type
_entity_poly.pdbx_seq_one_letter_code
_entity_poly.pdbx_strand_id
1 'polypeptide(L)'
;MTPLNVITMFAKVLFETYSTSSTLVLSSKVILRNFTSNGVEAPRTTGSNSLGTVTERQRKPLPPDSQKAKEEAGLTECQKQFRVALVPEHVSKPLYDDLIHEQERLRKEGREQRRDFLFTTQKPFRFHKREEKKRERLKEEVASANKSEKTEPVCVRKPITKAVSEPRFSEQLKEQEQQRKIRIHLRAQETLKASSAPIQRQEPSADRETRSAQKNKSKMLGFLDQELSFRPKTNAAMPDFDKLYQAFQQKAMEAAERRDVTHCKPFQLRTFMLHPRHRSPENPQKSTDKMNLKRSNSFGGLTSLSMDTLPTYITDAARKRSMAVRRSLEINSQAMSRAVAMRAQAMDPHKSLKEVYQEKLKQHRQADLERMKDYQRELKEIKTRVTARPYLFEQVSQKNAKNNVECRYRNTLEQAGLDENFVRSKGETNMAIHVDNDCVDEDHYSTESETQKRYEDT
;
A
#
# COMPACT_ATOMS: atom_id res chain seq x y z
N MET A 1 -44.76 -35.49 33.87
CA MET A 1 -43.29 -35.48 34.03
C MET A 1 -42.89 -34.09 34.48
N THR A 2 -42.23 -34.00 35.63
CA THR A 2 -41.96 -32.76 36.38
C THR A 2 -40.79 -31.96 35.78
N PRO A 3 -40.77 -30.62 35.97
CA PRO A 3 -39.77 -29.72 35.38
C PRO A 3 -38.36 -29.83 36.00
N LEU A 4 -38.08 -30.84 36.84
CA LEU A 4 -36.77 -31.06 37.44
C LEU A 4 -35.78 -31.84 36.54
N ASN A 5 -36.25 -32.53 35.48
CA ASN A 5 -35.38 -33.35 34.64
C ASN A 5 -34.71 -32.61 33.47
N VAL A 6 -35.12 -31.37 33.17
CA VAL A 6 -34.52 -30.57 32.08
C VAL A 6 -33.31 -29.76 32.57
N ILE A 7 -33.29 -29.40 33.86
CA ILE A 7 -32.22 -28.60 34.47
C ILE A 7 -30.97 -29.46 34.73
N THR A 8 -31.12 -30.75 35.02
CA THR A 8 -30.01 -31.69 35.26
C THR A 8 -29.26 -32.10 33.99
N MET A 9 -29.91 -32.06 32.81
CA MET A 9 -29.24 -32.29 31.52
C MET A 9 -28.36 -31.10 31.10
N PHE A 10 -28.81 -29.86 31.33
CA PHE A 10 -28.02 -28.66 31.01
C PHE A 10 -26.82 -28.44 31.94
N ALA A 11 -26.89 -28.92 33.18
CA ALA A 11 -25.77 -28.82 34.13
C ALA A 11 -24.60 -29.77 33.80
N LYS A 12 -24.85 -30.89 33.10
CA LYS A 12 -23.77 -31.81 32.65
C LYS A 12 -23.00 -31.28 31.44
N VAL A 13 -23.66 -30.59 30.51
CA VAL A 13 -23.02 -30.05 29.31
C VAL A 13 -22.11 -28.84 29.61
N LEU A 14 -22.41 -28.07 30.66
CA LEU A 14 -21.61 -26.90 31.04
C LEU A 14 -20.41 -27.21 31.96
N PHE A 15 -20.34 -28.42 32.53
CA PHE A 15 -19.21 -28.83 33.38
C PHE A 15 -18.08 -29.48 32.57
N GLU A 16 -18.35 -29.97 31.35
CA GLU A 16 -17.33 -30.54 30.45
C GLU A 16 -16.56 -29.49 29.61
N THR A 17 -17.02 -28.24 29.55
CA THR A 17 -16.33 -27.17 28.79
C THR A 17 -15.32 -26.35 29.60
N TYR A 18 -15.10 -26.67 30.88
CA TYR A 18 -14.11 -25.99 31.73
C TYR A 18 -13.27 -26.98 32.54
N SER A 19 -12.63 -27.94 31.87
CA SER A 19 -11.57 -28.73 32.53
C SER A 19 -10.56 -29.31 31.53
N THR A 20 -9.73 -28.46 30.94
CA THR A 20 -8.41 -28.85 30.40
C THR A 20 -7.42 -27.68 30.54
N SER A 21 -7.06 -27.32 31.78
CA SER A 21 -5.80 -26.61 32.03
C SER A 21 -4.68 -27.66 32.04
N SER A 22 -4.13 -27.95 30.87
CA SER A 22 -2.92 -28.77 30.73
C SER A 22 -1.71 -27.93 31.13
N THR A 23 -1.11 -28.29 32.26
CA THR A 23 0.18 -27.82 32.74
C THR A 23 1.29 -28.33 31.83
N LEU A 24 2.00 -27.45 31.11
CA LEU A 24 3.31 -27.79 30.56
C LEU A 24 4.36 -26.72 30.87
N VAL A 25 5.41 -27.24 31.48
CA VAL A 25 6.65 -26.64 31.95
C VAL A 25 7.36 -25.86 30.84
N LEU A 26 7.70 -24.59 31.11
CA LEU A 26 8.59 -23.81 30.25
C LEU A 26 10.02 -24.39 30.33
N SER A 27 10.44 -25.05 29.25
CA SER A 27 11.85 -25.27 28.93
C SER A 27 12.29 -24.21 27.93
N SER A 28 13.17 -23.31 28.38
CA SER A 28 13.80 -22.29 27.53
C SER A 28 14.74 -22.94 26.52
N LYS A 29 14.30 -23.14 25.29
CA LYS A 29 15.17 -23.38 24.13
C LYS A 29 15.12 -22.17 23.20
N VAL A 30 16.21 -21.41 23.22
CA VAL A 30 16.54 -20.41 22.21
C VAL A 30 16.68 -21.13 20.87
N ILE A 31 15.72 -20.93 19.97
CA ILE A 31 15.81 -21.39 18.58
C ILE A 31 16.17 -20.18 17.72
N LEU A 32 17.45 -20.08 17.36
CA LEU A 32 17.90 -19.30 16.21
C LEU A 32 17.23 -19.91 14.97
N ARG A 33 16.26 -19.22 14.37
CA ARG A 33 15.73 -19.58 13.05
C ARG A 33 16.59 -18.91 11.98
N ASN A 34 17.42 -19.71 11.33
CA ASN A 34 18.05 -19.38 10.06
C ASN A 34 16.96 -19.24 8.99
N PHE A 35 16.98 -18.12 8.26
CA PHE A 35 16.22 -17.95 7.03
C PHE A 35 16.85 -18.84 5.94
N THR A 36 16.27 -20.01 5.69
CA THR A 36 16.55 -20.77 4.47
C THR A 36 15.62 -20.26 3.37
N SER A 37 16.19 -19.54 2.41
CA SER A 37 15.55 -19.21 1.14
C SER A 37 15.27 -20.49 0.37
N ASN A 38 14.00 -20.79 0.09
CA ASN A 38 13.62 -21.80 -0.89
C ASN A 38 13.99 -21.26 -2.28
N GLY A 39 15.18 -21.64 -2.76
CA GLY A 39 15.60 -21.45 -4.13
C GLY A 39 14.89 -22.47 -5.01
N VAL A 40 14.15 -21.99 -5.99
CA VAL A 40 13.61 -22.76 -7.11
C VAL A 40 14.79 -23.33 -7.89
N GLU A 41 15.04 -24.63 -7.79
CA GLU A 41 16.01 -25.33 -8.63
C GLU A 41 15.37 -25.57 -10.02
N ALA A 42 15.92 -24.88 -11.02
CA ALA A 42 15.69 -25.22 -12.42
C ALA A 42 16.49 -26.48 -12.79
N PRO A 43 15.90 -27.46 -13.48
CA PRO A 43 16.65 -28.63 -13.93
C PRO A 43 17.65 -28.21 -15.01
N ARG A 44 18.94 -28.29 -14.67
CA ARG A 44 20.04 -28.19 -15.64
C ARG A 44 20.11 -29.50 -16.41
N THR A 45 19.79 -29.46 -17.69
CA THR A 45 20.04 -30.56 -18.63
C THR A 45 21.54 -30.65 -18.91
N THR A 46 22.19 -31.68 -18.37
CA THR A 46 23.56 -32.04 -18.70
C THR A 46 23.56 -32.73 -20.07
N GLY A 47 23.83 -31.97 -21.14
CA GLY A 47 24.11 -32.52 -22.46
C GLY A 47 25.49 -33.19 -22.47
N SER A 48 25.51 -34.49 -22.24
CA SER A 48 26.67 -35.35 -22.47
C SER A 48 26.90 -35.51 -23.98
N ASN A 49 27.76 -34.69 -24.57
CA ASN A 49 28.26 -34.89 -25.92
C ASN A 49 29.35 -35.96 -25.90
N SER A 50 28.98 -37.23 -26.05
CA SER A 50 29.92 -38.28 -26.45
C SER A 50 29.98 -38.31 -27.99
N LEU A 51 31.11 -37.87 -28.54
CA LEU A 51 31.50 -38.17 -29.92
C LEU A 51 31.77 -39.68 -30.02
N GLY A 52 30.74 -40.44 -30.39
CA GLY A 52 30.87 -41.82 -30.82
C GLY A 52 31.34 -41.86 -32.27
N THR A 53 32.53 -42.38 -32.50
CA THR A 53 33.03 -42.75 -33.83
C THR A 53 32.11 -43.81 -34.44
N VAL A 54 31.55 -43.50 -35.61
CA VAL A 54 30.80 -44.44 -36.44
C VAL A 54 31.77 -45.53 -36.90
N THR A 55 31.72 -46.70 -36.28
CA THR A 55 32.19 -47.94 -36.88
C THR A 55 31.00 -48.61 -37.55
N GLU A 56 31.07 -48.68 -38.87
CA GLU A 56 30.16 -49.40 -39.74
C GLU A 56 30.06 -50.86 -39.30
N ARG A 57 28.96 -51.21 -38.61
CA ARG A 57 28.61 -52.60 -38.32
C ARG A 57 27.61 -53.08 -39.35
N GLN A 58 28.03 -54.02 -40.20
CA GLN A 58 27.15 -54.72 -41.12
C GLN A 58 25.96 -55.33 -40.35
N ARG A 59 24.74 -54.99 -40.79
CA ARG A 59 23.49 -55.56 -40.26
C ARG A 59 23.31 -56.97 -40.83
N LYS A 60 23.31 -57.99 -39.96
CA LYS A 60 22.64 -59.28 -40.24
C LYS A 60 21.14 -59.14 -39.94
N PRO A 61 20.22 -59.73 -40.72
CA PRO A 61 18.79 -59.70 -40.41
C PRO A 61 18.48 -60.59 -39.19
N LEU A 62 17.65 -60.09 -38.26
CA LEU A 62 17.10 -60.84 -37.11
C LEU A 62 15.73 -61.45 -37.50
N PRO A 63 15.31 -62.57 -36.86
CA PRO A 63 14.16 -63.37 -37.30
C PRO A 63 12.79 -62.76 -36.93
N PRO A 64 11.71 -63.16 -37.63
CA PRO A 64 10.39 -62.51 -37.61
C PRO A 64 9.60 -62.60 -36.28
N ASP A 65 10.04 -63.40 -35.31
CA ASP A 65 9.26 -63.65 -34.08
C ASP A 65 9.37 -62.52 -33.04
N SER A 66 10.33 -61.60 -33.18
CA SER A 66 10.55 -60.49 -32.25
C SER A 66 9.56 -59.31 -32.43
N GLN A 67 8.85 -59.26 -33.56
CA GLN A 67 7.92 -58.17 -33.87
C GLN A 67 6.56 -58.38 -33.22
N LYS A 68 6.06 -59.62 -33.20
CA LYS A 68 4.76 -59.98 -32.62
C LYS A 68 4.69 -59.71 -31.11
N ALA A 69 5.77 -60.01 -30.37
CA ALA A 69 5.83 -59.75 -28.93
C ALA A 69 5.86 -58.24 -28.59
N LYS A 70 6.40 -57.41 -29.48
CA LYS A 70 6.41 -55.95 -29.32
C LYS A 70 5.05 -55.33 -29.66
N GLU A 71 4.37 -55.86 -30.67
CA GLU A 71 3.00 -55.47 -31.01
C GLU A 71 2.02 -55.84 -29.88
N GLU A 72 2.14 -57.03 -29.30
CA GLU A 72 1.32 -57.47 -28.16
C GLU A 72 1.57 -56.62 -26.90
N ALA A 73 2.83 -56.27 -26.61
CA ALA A 73 3.16 -55.33 -25.55
C ALA A 73 2.58 -53.93 -25.79
N GLY A 74 2.56 -53.46 -27.05
CA GLY A 74 1.92 -52.19 -27.41
C GLY A 74 0.40 -52.22 -27.26
N LEU A 75 -0.25 -53.33 -27.60
CA LEU A 75 -1.70 -53.51 -27.45
C LEU A 75 -2.12 -53.55 -25.97
N THR A 76 -1.31 -54.14 -25.09
CA THR A 76 -1.56 -54.14 -23.63
C THR A 76 -1.29 -52.77 -22.99
N GLU A 77 -0.39 -51.96 -23.55
CA GLU A 77 -0.19 -50.57 -23.13
C GLU A 77 -1.35 -49.67 -23.57
N CYS A 78 -1.92 -49.87 -24.76
CA CYS A 78 -3.10 -49.16 -25.26
C CYS A 78 -4.40 -49.48 -24.52
N GLN A 79 -4.48 -50.61 -23.79
CA GLN A 79 -5.65 -50.96 -22.97
C GLN A 79 -5.67 -50.24 -21.60
N LYS A 80 -4.60 -49.53 -21.23
CA LYS A 80 -4.57 -48.71 -20.01
C LYS A 80 -5.41 -47.44 -20.21
N GLN A 81 -6.64 -47.44 -19.71
CA GLN A 81 -7.46 -46.23 -19.69
C GLN A 81 -6.82 -45.19 -18.76
N PHE A 82 -6.49 -44.03 -19.32
CA PHE A 82 -5.98 -42.89 -18.56
C PHE A 82 -7.01 -42.46 -17.52
N ARG A 83 -6.71 -42.70 -16.25
CA ARG A 83 -7.48 -42.17 -15.13
C ARG A 83 -6.83 -40.88 -14.66
N VAL A 84 -7.63 -39.82 -14.59
CA VAL A 84 -7.18 -38.52 -14.07
C VAL A 84 -6.84 -38.68 -12.58
N ALA A 85 -5.66 -38.23 -12.18
CA ALA A 85 -5.31 -38.18 -10.76
C ALA A 85 -6.30 -37.25 -10.03
N LEU A 86 -6.79 -37.67 -8.87
CA LEU A 86 -7.73 -36.88 -8.09
C LEU A 86 -7.16 -35.48 -7.84
N VAL A 87 -8.03 -34.47 -7.98
CA VAL A 87 -7.65 -33.08 -7.77
C VAL A 87 -7.09 -32.94 -6.34
N PRO A 88 -5.88 -32.37 -6.18
CA PRO A 88 -5.29 -32.20 -4.86
C PRO A 88 -6.21 -31.45 -3.90
N GLU A 89 -6.27 -31.91 -2.65
CA GLU A 89 -7.20 -31.42 -1.62
C GLU A 89 -7.07 -29.91 -1.33
N HIS A 90 -5.90 -29.33 -1.57
CA HIS A 90 -5.63 -27.90 -1.40
C HIS A 90 -6.32 -27.01 -2.45
N VAL A 91 -6.81 -27.60 -3.55
CA VAL A 91 -7.61 -26.90 -4.57
C VAL A 91 -9.09 -26.86 -4.16
N SER A 92 -9.55 -27.82 -3.36
CA SER A 92 -10.93 -27.88 -2.83
C SER A 92 -11.15 -27.13 -1.52
N LYS A 93 -10.09 -26.82 -0.76
CA LYS A 93 -10.19 -26.05 0.49
C LYS A 93 -10.19 -24.54 0.19
N PRO A 94 -11.12 -23.75 0.77
CA PRO A 94 -11.13 -22.30 0.61
C PRO A 94 -9.98 -21.65 1.41
N LEU A 95 -8.76 -21.68 0.84
CA LEU A 95 -7.53 -21.14 1.44
C LEU A 95 -7.61 -19.64 1.81
N TYR A 96 -8.55 -18.93 1.21
CA TYR A 96 -8.74 -17.51 1.45
C TYR A 96 -9.19 -17.22 2.89
N ASP A 97 -10.12 -18.01 3.43
CA ASP A 97 -10.66 -17.76 4.77
C ASP A 97 -9.60 -18.00 5.85
N ASP A 98 -8.80 -19.07 5.69
CA ASP A 98 -7.66 -19.36 6.57
C ASP A 98 -6.61 -18.25 6.53
N LEU A 99 -6.31 -17.72 5.33
CA LEU A 99 -5.37 -16.62 5.16
C LEU A 99 -5.88 -15.33 5.79
N ILE A 100 -7.18 -15.06 5.70
CA ILE A 100 -7.82 -13.91 6.35
C ILE A 100 -7.77 -14.07 7.87
N HIS A 101 -8.07 -15.24 8.41
CA HIS A 101 -8.02 -15.51 9.85
C HIS A 101 -6.61 -15.36 10.42
N GLU A 102 -5.59 -15.88 9.74
CA GLU A 102 -4.19 -15.71 10.16
C GLU A 102 -3.76 -14.24 10.13
N GLN A 103 -4.12 -13.48 9.08
CA GLN A 103 -3.85 -12.05 9.05
C GLN A 103 -4.58 -11.29 10.16
N GLU A 104 -5.80 -11.69 10.49
CA GLU A 104 -6.56 -11.08 11.58
C GLU A 104 -5.93 -11.38 12.94
N ARG A 105 -5.42 -12.61 13.15
CA ARG A 105 -4.65 -13.00 14.34
C ARG A 105 -3.40 -12.14 14.49
N LEU A 106 -2.60 -12.02 13.43
CA LEU A 106 -1.40 -11.17 13.43
C LEU A 106 -1.73 -9.69 13.71
N ARG A 107 -2.84 -9.18 13.15
CA ARG A 107 -3.32 -7.81 13.46
C ARG A 107 -3.71 -7.66 14.93
N LYS A 108 -4.33 -8.67 15.54
CA LYS A 108 -4.70 -8.67 16.96
C LYS A 108 -3.45 -8.67 17.84
N GLU A 109 -2.50 -9.54 17.56
CA GLU A 109 -1.21 -9.62 18.29
C GLU A 109 -0.42 -8.31 18.21
N GLY A 110 -0.36 -7.69 17.03
CA GLY A 110 0.29 -6.39 16.89
C GLY A 110 -0.38 -5.26 17.69
N ARG A 111 -1.71 -5.32 17.86
CA ARG A 111 -2.44 -4.37 18.73
C ARG A 111 -2.15 -4.64 20.20
N GLU A 112 -2.13 -5.90 20.62
CA GLU A 112 -1.83 -6.28 21.99
C GLU A 112 -0.40 -5.92 22.39
N GLN A 113 0.59 -6.22 21.55
CA GLN A 113 1.98 -5.83 21.79
C GLN A 113 2.13 -4.32 21.93
N ARG A 114 1.44 -3.53 21.08
CA ARG A 114 1.46 -2.07 21.18
C ARG A 114 0.77 -1.59 22.45
N ARG A 115 -0.36 -2.19 22.82
CA ARG A 115 -1.08 -1.89 24.07
C ARG A 115 -0.18 -2.16 25.27
N ASP A 116 0.47 -3.31 25.31
CA ASP A 116 1.35 -3.72 26.41
C ASP A 116 2.60 -2.83 26.46
N PHE A 117 3.18 -2.48 25.31
CA PHE A 117 4.25 -1.49 25.22
C PHE A 117 3.84 -0.12 25.79
N LEU A 118 2.64 0.37 25.46
CA LEU A 118 2.12 1.62 26.01
C LEU A 118 1.94 1.52 27.53
N PHE A 119 1.43 0.40 28.05
CA PHE A 119 1.32 0.15 29.49
C PHE A 119 2.68 0.13 30.19
N THR A 120 3.72 -0.45 29.59
CA THR A 120 5.08 -0.43 30.15
C THR A 120 5.72 0.96 30.10
N THR A 121 5.38 1.76 29.10
CA THR A 121 5.90 3.13 28.92
C THR A 121 5.22 4.12 29.87
N GLN A 122 3.97 3.85 30.24
CA GLN A 122 3.25 4.62 31.23
C GLN A 122 4.03 4.51 32.55
N LYS A 123 4.60 5.63 33.02
CA LYS A 123 5.12 5.74 34.39
C LYS A 123 3.94 6.12 35.27
N PRO A 124 3.25 5.17 35.91
CA PRO A 124 2.12 5.55 36.73
C PRO A 124 2.62 6.42 37.88
N PHE A 125 1.86 7.46 38.21
CA PHE A 125 2.09 8.26 39.41
C PHE A 125 2.23 7.34 40.62
N ARG A 126 3.02 7.75 41.63
CA ARG A 126 3.31 6.96 42.85
C ARG A 126 2.07 6.45 43.60
N PHE A 127 0.88 6.91 43.22
CA PHE A 127 -0.42 6.45 43.70
C PHE A 127 -0.85 5.08 43.15
N HIS A 128 -0.44 4.68 41.94
CA HIS A 128 -0.89 3.41 41.37
C HIS A 128 -0.34 2.19 42.12
N LYS A 129 0.92 2.25 42.59
CA LYS A 129 1.47 1.22 43.49
C LYS A 129 0.71 1.12 44.81
N ARG A 130 0.22 2.26 45.35
CA ARG A 130 -0.62 2.30 46.55
C ARG A 130 -2.00 1.70 46.27
N GLU A 131 -2.56 1.98 45.10
CA GLU A 131 -3.88 1.49 44.69
C GLU A 131 -3.88 0.00 44.32
N GLU A 132 -2.85 -0.47 43.60
CA GLU A 132 -2.63 -1.90 43.33
C GLU A 132 -2.43 -2.68 44.63
N LYS A 133 -1.57 -2.21 45.53
CA LYS A 133 -1.40 -2.83 46.86
C LYS A 133 -2.70 -2.81 47.68
N LYS A 134 -3.53 -1.77 47.55
CA LYS A 134 -4.86 -1.71 48.18
C LYS A 134 -5.82 -2.71 47.52
N ARG A 135 -5.75 -2.89 46.20
CA ARG A 135 -6.58 -3.84 45.43
C ARG A 135 -6.17 -5.29 45.66
N GLU A 136 -4.88 -5.56 45.79
CA GLU A 136 -4.33 -6.86 46.22
C GLU A 136 -4.76 -7.19 47.63
N ARG A 137 -4.61 -6.26 48.59
CA ARG A 137 -5.13 -6.44 49.96
C ARG A 137 -6.62 -6.73 49.98
N LEU A 138 -7.43 -6.02 49.19
CA LEU A 138 -8.86 -6.30 49.06
C LEU A 138 -9.15 -7.66 48.43
N LYS A 139 -8.35 -8.11 47.45
CA LYS A 139 -8.48 -9.45 46.85
C LYS A 139 -8.07 -10.55 47.82
N GLU A 140 -7.00 -10.33 48.59
CA GLU A 140 -6.53 -11.23 49.65
C GLU A 140 -7.54 -11.30 50.80
N GLU A 141 -8.11 -10.16 51.20
CA GLU A 141 -9.16 -10.03 52.23
C GLU A 141 -10.47 -10.67 51.78
N VAL A 142 -10.86 -10.53 50.50
CA VAL A 142 -12.03 -11.23 49.94
C VAL A 142 -11.73 -12.74 49.76
N ALA A 143 -10.50 -13.13 49.45
CA ALA A 143 -10.09 -14.53 49.37
C ALA A 143 -9.98 -15.19 50.76
N SER A 144 -9.59 -14.45 51.80
CA SER A 144 -9.50 -14.93 53.19
C SER A 144 -10.85 -14.88 53.91
N ALA A 145 -11.72 -13.90 53.61
CA ALA A 145 -13.09 -13.82 54.12
C ALA A 145 -13.98 -14.99 53.68
N ASN A 146 -13.59 -15.73 52.64
CA ASN A 146 -14.25 -16.98 52.25
C ASN A 146 -13.81 -18.20 53.12
N LYS A 147 -13.00 -18.01 54.17
CA LYS A 147 -12.54 -19.07 55.08
C LYS A 147 -12.62 -18.77 56.58
N SER A 148 -13.05 -17.58 57.00
CA SER A 148 -13.21 -17.28 58.43
C SER A 148 -14.48 -16.49 58.69
N GLU A 149 -15.27 -16.98 59.63
CA GLU A 149 -16.45 -16.29 60.16
C GLU A 149 -16.09 -14.88 60.67
N LYS A 150 -16.96 -13.96 60.28
CA LYS A 150 -17.11 -12.55 60.66
C LYS A 150 -16.32 -12.08 61.89
N THR A 151 -15.41 -11.12 61.67
CA THR A 151 -15.25 -9.99 62.59
C THR A 151 -14.84 -8.75 61.79
N GLU A 152 -15.72 -7.75 61.77
CA GLU A 152 -15.53 -6.46 61.09
C GLU A 152 -14.64 -5.53 61.95
N PRO A 153 -13.58 -4.90 61.40
CA PRO A 153 -13.02 -3.70 61.96
C PRO A 153 -13.63 -2.46 61.29
N VAL A 154 -14.24 -1.63 62.13
CA VAL A 154 -14.85 -0.34 61.81
C VAL A 154 -13.86 0.57 61.06
N CYS A 155 -14.09 0.78 59.76
CA CYS A 155 -13.48 1.85 59.00
C CYS A 155 -14.58 2.79 58.49
N VAL A 156 -14.65 3.98 59.09
CA VAL A 156 -15.58 5.04 58.70
C VAL A 156 -15.16 5.60 57.34
N ARG A 157 -15.60 4.93 56.26
CA ARG A 157 -15.74 5.54 54.94
C ARG A 157 -17.24 5.72 54.73
N LYS A 158 -17.64 6.91 54.28
CA LYS A 158 -19.02 7.17 53.86
C LYS A 158 -19.42 6.01 52.93
N PRO A 159 -20.38 5.16 53.32
CA PRO A 159 -20.75 4.02 52.50
C PRO A 159 -21.19 4.55 51.15
N ILE A 160 -20.73 3.93 50.07
CA ILE A 160 -21.32 4.15 48.76
C ILE A 160 -22.82 3.98 48.97
N THR A 161 -23.60 4.99 48.58
CA THR A 161 -25.04 5.01 48.83
C THR A 161 -25.61 3.69 48.32
N LYS A 162 -26.44 3.01 49.14
CA LYS A 162 -27.01 1.70 48.80
C LYS A 162 -27.63 1.68 47.40
N ALA A 163 -28.13 2.83 46.93
CA ALA A 163 -28.60 3.10 45.57
C ALA A 163 -27.63 2.72 44.42
N VAL A 164 -26.31 2.77 44.62
CA VAL A 164 -25.29 2.44 43.59
C VAL A 164 -24.86 0.97 43.67
N SER A 165 -25.09 0.30 44.80
CA SER A 165 -24.81 -1.13 45.01
C SER A 165 -26.06 -2.01 44.90
N GLU A 166 -27.15 -1.46 44.37
CA GLU A 166 -28.35 -2.22 44.03
C GLU A 166 -28.12 -2.96 42.70
N PRO A 167 -28.39 -4.28 42.59
CA PRO A 167 -28.32 -5.01 41.32
C PRO A 167 -29.11 -4.32 40.21
N ARG A 168 -30.22 -3.66 40.56
CA ARG A 168 -31.05 -2.85 39.65
C ARG A 168 -30.29 -1.71 38.99
N PHE A 169 -29.32 -1.08 39.64
CA PHE A 169 -28.51 -0.01 39.04
C PHE A 169 -27.57 -0.56 37.96
N SER A 170 -27.03 -1.75 38.18
CA SER A 170 -26.21 -2.46 37.18
C SER A 170 -27.03 -2.88 35.96
N GLU A 171 -28.29 -3.26 36.17
CA GLU A 171 -29.25 -3.56 35.09
C GLU A 171 -29.65 -2.29 34.33
N GLN A 172 -29.91 -1.19 35.02
CA GLN A 172 -30.18 0.12 34.39
C GLN A 172 -29.00 0.60 33.52
N LEU A 173 -27.76 0.40 33.95
CA LEU A 173 -26.58 0.72 33.14
C LEU A 173 -26.53 -0.12 31.85
N LYS A 174 -26.83 -1.42 31.94
CA LYS A 174 -26.90 -2.30 30.76
C LYS A 174 -28.05 -1.90 29.83
N GLU A 175 -29.18 -1.51 30.39
CA GLU A 175 -30.32 -1.00 29.62
C GLU A 175 -29.99 0.31 28.91
N GLN A 176 -29.34 1.26 29.60
CA GLN A 176 -28.88 2.51 29.00
C GLN A 176 -27.85 2.30 27.89
N GLU A 177 -26.95 1.33 28.05
CA GLU A 177 -25.99 0.90 27.02
C GLU A 177 -26.72 0.34 25.79
N GLN A 178 -27.77 -0.48 25.99
CA GLN A 178 -28.61 -0.99 24.91
C GLN A 178 -29.36 0.14 24.21
N GLN A 179 -29.99 1.04 24.97
CA GLN A 179 -30.67 2.23 24.43
C GLN A 179 -29.71 3.15 23.67
N ARG A 180 -28.45 3.26 24.11
CA ARG A 180 -27.39 3.97 23.38
C ARG A 180 -27.08 3.28 22.05
N LYS A 181 -26.94 1.95 22.03
CA LYS A 181 -26.71 1.18 20.79
C LYS A 181 -27.86 1.34 19.80
N ILE A 182 -29.10 1.29 20.28
CA ILE A 182 -30.31 1.51 19.46
C ILE A 182 -30.28 2.91 18.85
N ARG A 183 -29.97 3.96 19.64
CA ARG A 183 -29.87 5.33 19.15
C ARG A 183 -28.77 5.50 18.09
N ILE A 184 -27.61 4.86 18.27
CA ILE A 184 -26.52 4.90 17.29
C ILE A 184 -26.96 4.22 15.98
N HIS A 185 -27.60 3.05 16.08
CA HIS A 185 -28.08 2.33 14.90
C HIS A 185 -29.16 3.12 14.14
N LEU A 186 -30.11 3.72 14.87
CA LEU A 186 -31.15 4.56 14.32
C LEU A 186 -30.56 5.79 13.61
N ARG A 187 -29.62 6.50 14.25
CA ARG A 187 -28.90 7.63 13.64
C ARG A 187 -28.17 7.20 12.36
N ALA A 188 -27.52 6.04 12.38
CA ALA A 188 -26.81 5.53 11.21
C ALA A 188 -27.78 5.24 10.05
N GLN A 189 -28.93 4.64 10.35
CA GLN A 189 -29.97 4.35 9.36
C GLN A 189 -30.61 5.63 8.81
N GLU A 190 -30.90 6.63 9.64
CA GLU A 190 -31.39 7.95 9.22
C GLU A 190 -30.37 8.65 8.33
N THR A 191 -29.10 8.63 8.71
CA THR A 191 -28.02 9.20 7.90
C THR A 191 -27.92 8.51 6.54
N LEU A 192 -28.08 7.18 6.49
CA LEU A 192 -28.10 6.40 5.25
C LEU A 192 -29.33 6.71 4.38
N LYS A 193 -30.50 6.86 4.99
CA LYS A 193 -31.73 7.27 4.28
C LYS A 193 -31.63 8.70 3.76
N ALA A 194 -31.04 9.62 4.53
CA ALA A 194 -30.84 11.02 4.14
C ALA A 194 -29.75 11.17 3.06
N SER A 195 -28.73 10.31 3.06
CA SER A 195 -27.70 10.28 2.01
C SER A 195 -28.11 9.45 0.79
N SER A 196 -29.19 8.67 0.89
CA SER A 196 -29.78 7.97 -0.24
C SER A 196 -30.35 9.00 -1.21
N ALA A 197 -29.74 9.12 -2.38
CA ALA A 197 -30.29 9.94 -3.47
C ALA A 197 -31.73 9.48 -3.81
N PRO A 198 -32.61 10.38 -4.28
CA PRO A 198 -33.97 10.02 -4.68
C PRO A 198 -33.91 9.30 -6.04
N ILE A 199 -33.34 8.11 -6.04
CA ILE A 199 -33.42 7.18 -7.16
C ILE A 199 -34.70 6.39 -6.90
N GLN A 200 -35.81 6.95 -7.37
CA GLN A 200 -36.99 6.16 -7.61
C GLN A 200 -36.55 5.04 -8.57
N ARG A 201 -36.52 3.79 -8.08
CA ARG A 201 -36.34 2.61 -8.92
C ARG A 201 -37.54 2.54 -9.87
N GLN A 202 -37.49 3.31 -10.94
CA GLN A 202 -38.31 3.09 -12.11
C GLN A 202 -37.64 1.95 -12.87
N GLU A 203 -38.40 0.89 -13.12
CA GLU A 203 -38.07 -0.13 -14.12
C GLU A 203 -37.62 0.58 -15.41
N PRO A 204 -36.58 0.09 -16.09
CA PRO A 204 -36.04 0.76 -17.26
C PRO A 204 -37.08 0.66 -18.40
N SER A 205 -37.86 1.72 -18.57
CA SER A 205 -38.53 1.99 -19.85
C SER A 205 -37.50 2.59 -20.80
N ALA A 206 -37.50 2.07 -22.03
CA ALA A 206 -36.45 2.29 -23.02
C ALA A 206 -36.34 3.76 -23.52
N ASP A 207 -37.30 4.62 -23.20
CA ASP A 207 -37.41 5.96 -23.80
C ASP A 207 -37.31 7.08 -22.76
N ARG A 208 -36.16 7.19 -22.09
CA ARG A 208 -35.86 8.38 -21.28
C ARG A 208 -34.62 9.08 -21.81
N GLU A 209 -34.87 10.10 -22.61
CA GLU A 209 -33.88 10.98 -23.20
C GLU A 209 -32.84 11.42 -22.16
N THR A 210 -31.59 11.08 -22.47
CA THR A 210 -30.49 11.10 -21.52
C THR A 210 -30.15 12.51 -21.04
N ARG A 211 -30.18 12.69 -19.72
CA ARG A 211 -29.67 13.86 -18.97
C ARG A 211 -28.25 14.20 -19.42
N SER A 212 -27.88 15.49 -19.44
CA SER A 212 -26.58 16.00 -19.94
C SER A 212 -25.33 15.28 -19.42
N ALA A 213 -25.38 14.70 -18.20
CA ALA A 213 -24.30 13.90 -17.62
C ALA A 213 -24.06 12.56 -18.37
N GLN A 214 -25.08 11.94 -18.96
CA GLN A 214 -24.93 10.75 -19.78
C GLN A 214 -24.37 11.06 -21.17
N LYS A 215 -24.65 12.25 -21.73
CA LYS A 215 -24.04 12.72 -22.99
C LYS A 215 -22.51 12.85 -22.89
N ASN A 216 -21.99 13.26 -21.72
CA ASN A 216 -20.54 13.27 -21.49
C ASN A 216 -19.97 11.87 -21.33
N LYS A 217 -20.68 10.93 -20.69
CA LYS A 217 -20.24 9.53 -20.62
C LYS A 217 -20.22 8.87 -21.99
N SER A 218 -21.22 9.05 -22.83
CA SER A 218 -21.22 8.49 -24.19
C SER A 218 -20.19 9.16 -25.10
N LYS A 219 -19.91 10.47 -24.94
CA LYS A 219 -18.76 11.09 -25.61
C LYS A 219 -17.42 10.55 -25.13
N MET A 220 -17.24 10.39 -23.82
CA MET A 220 -16.00 9.90 -23.23
C MET A 220 -15.77 8.40 -23.48
N LEU A 221 -16.84 7.62 -23.61
CA LEU A 221 -16.79 6.17 -23.89
C LEU A 221 -17.11 5.84 -25.36
N GLY A 222 -17.32 6.84 -26.21
CA GLY A 222 -17.64 6.64 -27.63
C GLY A 222 -16.52 5.96 -28.40
N PHE A 223 -15.30 5.94 -27.87
CA PHE A 223 -14.18 5.16 -28.41
C PHE A 223 -14.39 3.64 -28.30
N LEU A 224 -15.28 3.17 -27.42
CA LEU A 224 -15.61 1.75 -27.27
C LEU A 224 -16.57 1.29 -28.38
N ASP A 225 -17.46 2.18 -28.83
CA ASP A 225 -18.40 1.91 -29.94
C ASP A 225 -17.81 2.30 -31.30
N GLN A 226 -16.68 3.01 -31.32
CA GLN A 226 -15.98 3.35 -32.54
C GLN A 226 -15.22 2.12 -33.06
N GLU A 227 -15.65 1.59 -34.20
CA GLU A 227 -14.94 0.52 -34.88
C GLU A 227 -13.48 0.94 -35.15
N LEU A 228 -12.56 0.37 -34.37
CA LEU A 228 -11.13 0.64 -34.52
C LEU A 228 -10.69 0.26 -35.93
N SER A 229 -10.02 1.18 -36.63
CA SER A 229 -9.50 0.95 -37.99
C SER A 229 -8.51 -0.22 -38.05
N PHE A 230 -7.86 -0.52 -36.92
CA PHE A 230 -6.96 -1.65 -36.79
C PHE A 230 -7.72 -2.90 -36.34
N ARG A 231 -8.06 -3.75 -37.32
CA ARG A 231 -8.51 -5.12 -37.09
C ARG A 231 -7.32 -6.05 -37.37
N PRO A 232 -6.54 -6.48 -36.36
CA PRO A 232 -5.46 -7.41 -36.60
C PRO A 232 -6.06 -8.69 -37.19
N LYS A 233 -5.53 -9.12 -38.34
CA LYS A 233 -5.88 -10.41 -38.93
C LYS A 233 -5.27 -11.49 -38.04
N THR A 234 -5.96 -11.87 -36.99
CA THR A 234 -5.65 -13.06 -36.21
C THR A 234 -5.84 -14.27 -37.11
N ASN A 235 -4.80 -15.08 -37.29
CA ASN A 235 -4.89 -16.34 -38.03
C ASN A 235 -5.88 -17.24 -37.28
N ALA A 236 -7.12 -17.33 -37.78
CA ALA A 236 -8.18 -18.13 -37.16
C ALA A 236 -7.92 -19.63 -37.32
N ALA A 237 -7.18 -20.01 -38.36
CA ALA A 237 -6.73 -21.38 -38.59
C ALA A 237 -5.35 -21.59 -37.98
N MET A 238 -5.22 -22.68 -37.24
CA MET A 238 -3.94 -23.16 -36.72
C MET A 238 -2.98 -23.44 -37.89
N PRO A 239 -1.79 -22.82 -37.94
CA PRO A 239 -0.83 -23.08 -39.00
C PRO A 239 -0.42 -24.56 -39.07
N ASP A 240 -0.14 -25.05 -40.27
CA ASP A 240 0.36 -26.41 -40.50
C ASP A 240 1.82 -26.51 -40.03
N PHE A 241 2.01 -26.97 -38.80
CA PHE A 241 3.31 -27.04 -38.14
C PHE A 241 4.28 -28.01 -38.82
N ASP A 242 3.78 -29.06 -39.46
CA ASP A 242 4.62 -30.05 -40.14
C ASP A 242 5.28 -29.45 -41.37
N LYS A 243 4.54 -28.67 -42.17
CA LYS A 243 5.10 -27.93 -43.30
C LYS A 243 6.07 -26.85 -42.88
N LEU A 244 5.76 -26.13 -41.79
CA LEU A 244 6.68 -25.13 -41.23
C LEU A 244 7.98 -25.76 -40.75
N TYR A 245 7.89 -26.93 -40.12
CA TYR A 245 9.06 -27.67 -39.65
C TYR A 245 9.93 -28.16 -40.81
N GLN A 246 9.32 -28.70 -41.87
CA GLN A 246 10.03 -29.11 -43.08
C GLN A 246 10.71 -27.90 -43.77
N ALA A 247 10.01 -26.78 -43.89
CA ALA A 247 10.59 -25.55 -44.46
C ALA A 247 11.76 -25.01 -43.62
N PHE A 248 11.65 -25.11 -42.29
CA PHE A 248 12.75 -24.74 -41.38
C PHE A 248 13.98 -25.62 -41.57
N GLN A 249 13.79 -26.95 -41.66
CA GLN A 249 14.88 -27.88 -41.91
C GLN A 249 15.56 -27.62 -43.26
N GLN A 250 14.79 -27.42 -44.32
CA GLN A 250 15.32 -27.10 -45.65
C GLN A 250 16.14 -25.81 -45.62
N LYS A 251 15.64 -24.76 -44.98
CA LYS A 251 16.36 -23.48 -44.84
C LYS A 251 17.64 -23.61 -44.02
N ALA A 252 17.66 -24.47 -43.00
CA ALA A 252 18.86 -24.76 -42.22
C ALA A 252 19.93 -25.48 -43.05
N MET A 253 19.52 -26.42 -43.93
CA MET A 253 20.43 -27.10 -44.86
C MET A 253 21.01 -26.12 -45.88
N GLU A 254 20.18 -25.29 -46.51
CA GLU A 254 20.67 -24.28 -47.46
C GLU A 254 21.59 -23.24 -46.80
N ALA A 255 21.34 -22.87 -45.54
CA ALA A 255 22.19 -21.95 -44.80
C ALA A 255 23.55 -22.57 -44.42
N ALA A 256 23.62 -23.90 -44.31
CA ALA A 256 24.88 -24.62 -44.12
C ALA A 256 25.67 -24.70 -45.44
N GLU A 257 24.99 -24.90 -46.57
CA GLU A 257 25.60 -24.97 -47.91
C GLU A 257 26.10 -23.61 -48.42
N ARG A 258 25.40 -22.51 -48.10
CA ARG A 258 25.79 -21.14 -48.52
C ARG A 258 26.97 -20.56 -47.75
N ARG A 259 27.48 -21.23 -46.71
CA ARG A 259 28.72 -20.78 -46.07
C ARG A 259 29.88 -21.24 -46.95
N ASP A 260 30.61 -20.30 -47.53
CA ASP A 260 31.91 -20.59 -48.15
C ASP A 260 32.84 -21.12 -47.06
N VAL A 261 32.87 -22.44 -46.90
CA VAL A 261 33.69 -23.12 -45.91
C VAL A 261 35.14 -22.93 -46.32
N THR A 262 35.88 -22.13 -45.56
CA THR A 262 37.35 -22.07 -45.71
C THR A 262 37.91 -23.46 -45.38
N HIS A 263 38.14 -24.28 -46.39
CA HIS A 263 38.75 -25.59 -46.23
C HIS A 263 40.19 -25.39 -45.77
N CYS A 264 40.48 -25.74 -44.51
CA CYS A 264 41.84 -25.74 -43.98
C CYS A 264 42.68 -26.74 -44.77
N LYS A 265 43.63 -26.26 -45.57
CA LYS A 265 44.66 -27.12 -46.15
C LYS A 265 45.46 -27.72 -44.98
N PRO A 266 45.50 -29.05 -44.82
CA PRO A 266 46.28 -29.65 -43.75
C PRO A 266 47.74 -29.27 -43.97
N PHE A 267 48.33 -28.57 -43.02
CA PHE A 267 49.74 -28.20 -43.06
C PHE A 267 50.51 -29.10 -42.11
N GLN A 268 51.66 -29.59 -42.58
CA GLN A 268 52.47 -30.52 -41.84
C GLN A 268 53.29 -29.74 -40.80
N LEU A 269 52.87 -29.80 -39.53
CA LEU A 269 53.57 -29.15 -38.43
C LEU A 269 54.93 -29.85 -38.22
N ARG A 270 56.01 -29.07 -38.15
CA ARG A 270 57.39 -29.58 -37.88
C ARG A 270 57.51 -30.33 -36.54
N THR A 271 56.50 -30.26 -35.67
CA THR A 271 56.44 -30.99 -34.40
C THR A 271 56.14 -32.48 -34.56
N PHE A 272 55.64 -32.92 -35.72
CA PHE A 272 55.43 -34.35 -35.98
C PHE A 272 56.76 -35.13 -36.05
N MET A 273 57.88 -34.44 -36.29
CA MET A 273 59.22 -35.03 -36.34
C MET A 273 59.92 -35.06 -34.96
N LEU A 274 59.29 -34.54 -33.91
CA LEU A 274 59.86 -34.57 -32.56
C LEU A 274 59.61 -35.93 -31.92
N HIS A 275 60.68 -36.71 -31.74
CA HIS A 275 60.60 -37.97 -31.01
C HIS A 275 60.23 -37.71 -29.54
N PRO A 276 59.29 -38.47 -28.94
CA PRO A 276 58.97 -38.37 -27.52
C PRO A 276 60.23 -38.61 -26.68
N ARG A 277 60.67 -37.59 -25.95
CA ARG A 277 61.86 -37.69 -25.12
C ARG A 277 61.56 -38.60 -23.91
N HIS A 278 62.07 -39.82 -23.94
CA HIS A 278 62.09 -40.72 -22.78
C HIS A 278 62.79 -40.02 -21.61
N ARG A 279 62.08 -39.86 -20.50
CA ARG A 279 62.52 -39.11 -19.32
C ARG A 279 63.39 -40.03 -18.47
N SER A 280 64.71 -39.83 -18.49
CA SER A 280 65.63 -40.47 -17.53
C SER A 280 65.87 -39.53 -16.34
N PRO A 281 65.94 -40.04 -15.10
CA PRO A 281 66.13 -39.22 -13.92
C PRO A 281 67.62 -38.91 -13.68
N GLU A 282 67.84 -37.84 -12.92
CA GLU A 282 69.06 -37.42 -12.19
C GLU A 282 69.80 -36.14 -12.60
N ASN A 283 69.80 -35.27 -11.58
CA ASN A 283 70.80 -34.33 -11.08
C ASN A 283 70.75 -32.85 -11.46
N PRO A 284 70.72 -31.94 -10.45
CA PRO A 284 70.54 -30.51 -10.65
C PRO A 284 71.89 -29.80 -10.68
N GLN A 285 72.19 -29.08 -11.76
CA GLN A 285 73.23 -28.05 -11.72
C GLN A 285 72.76 -26.73 -12.35
N LYS A 286 73.17 -25.67 -11.65
CA LYS A 286 72.83 -24.27 -11.75
C LYS A 286 73.24 -23.65 -13.08
N SER A 287 72.47 -22.67 -13.56
CA SER A 287 73.00 -21.34 -13.97
C SER A 287 71.89 -20.38 -14.38
N THR A 288 71.73 -19.34 -13.56
CA THR A 288 71.58 -17.90 -13.87
C THR A 288 70.75 -17.41 -15.06
N ASP A 289 69.82 -16.52 -14.67
CA ASP A 289 69.33 -15.33 -15.36
C ASP A 289 68.62 -15.45 -16.70
N LYS A 290 67.31 -15.19 -16.64
CA LYS A 290 66.56 -14.39 -17.62
C LYS A 290 65.30 -13.82 -16.94
N MET A 291 65.34 -12.50 -16.75
CA MET A 291 64.23 -11.58 -16.55
C MET A 291 62.95 -12.03 -17.29
N ASN A 292 61.96 -12.49 -16.53
CA ASN A 292 60.63 -12.80 -17.04
C ASN A 292 59.67 -11.69 -16.59
N LEU A 293 59.31 -10.80 -17.52
CA LEU A 293 58.14 -9.93 -17.38
C LEU A 293 56.89 -10.82 -17.33
N LYS A 294 56.44 -11.16 -16.13
CA LYS A 294 55.17 -11.87 -15.94
C LYS A 294 54.01 -10.92 -16.21
N ARG A 295 53.51 -10.98 -17.44
CA ARG A 295 52.18 -10.51 -17.84
C ARG A 295 51.16 -11.08 -16.85
N SER A 296 50.55 -10.19 -16.06
CA SER A 296 49.60 -10.56 -15.01
C SER A 296 48.28 -11.03 -15.62
N ASN A 297 48.14 -12.33 -15.88
CA ASN A 297 46.84 -12.95 -16.10
C ASN A 297 46.17 -13.16 -14.73
N SER A 298 45.34 -12.20 -14.33
CA SER A 298 44.43 -12.32 -13.21
C SER A 298 43.28 -13.27 -13.55
N PHE A 299 43.53 -14.59 -13.51
CA PHE A 299 42.54 -15.66 -13.24
C PHE A 299 43.17 -17.08 -13.19
N GLY A 300 44.47 -17.21 -12.92
CA GLY A 300 45.18 -18.50 -12.92
C GLY A 300 45.35 -19.21 -11.57
N GLY A 301 44.51 -18.92 -10.58
CA GLY A 301 44.72 -19.44 -9.22
C GLY A 301 44.42 -20.92 -9.01
N LEU A 302 43.62 -21.55 -9.89
CA LEU A 302 43.11 -22.91 -9.64
C LEU A 302 43.18 -23.87 -10.85
N THR A 303 43.49 -23.40 -12.06
CA THR A 303 43.53 -24.26 -13.26
C THR A 303 44.94 -24.63 -13.70
N SER A 304 45.98 -24.09 -13.06
CA SER A 304 47.38 -24.38 -13.39
C SER A 304 48.06 -25.36 -12.43
N LEU A 305 47.33 -25.88 -11.44
CA LEU A 305 47.84 -26.91 -10.54
C LEU A 305 47.50 -28.27 -11.13
N SER A 306 48.54 -29.02 -11.48
CA SER A 306 48.46 -30.47 -11.69
C SER A 306 47.60 -31.12 -10.60
N MET A 307 46.73 -32.07 -10.97
CA MET A 307 45.92 -32.85 -10.03
C MET A 307 46.74 -33.58 -8.95
N ASP A 308 48.07 -33.62 -9.07
CA ASP A 308 48.98 -34.28 -8.13
C ASP A 308 49.60 -33.36 -7.06
N THR A 309 49.17 -32.09 -6.96
CA THR A 309 49.71 -31.19 -5.93
C THR A 309 48.71 -31.07 -4.78
N LEU A 310 49.09 -31.56 -3.59
CA LEU A 310 48.29 -31.43 -2.37
C LEU A 310 47.82 -29.98 -2.18
N PRO A 311 46.58 -29.74 -1.68
CA PRO A 311 46.05 -28.40 -1.47
C PRO A 311 47.05 -27.56 -0.68
N THR A 312 47.72 -26.62 -1.34
CA THR A 312 48.61 -25.71 -0.64
C THR A 312 47.71 -24.78 0.16
N TYR A 313 47.77 -24.91 1.49
CA TYR A 313 47.01 -24.06 2.42
C TYR A 313 47.16 -22.60 2.01
N ILE A 314 46.04 -21.96 1.66
CA ILE A 314 46.02 -20.53 1.29
C ILE A 314 46.53 -19.75 2.50
N THR A 315 47.71 -19.12 2.36
CA THR A 315 48.29 -18.30 3.42
C THR A 315 47.37 -17.14 3.77
N ASP A 316 47.35 -16.71 5.03
CA ASP A 316 46.48 -15.64 5.52
C ASP A 316 46.67 -14.33 4.73
N ALA A 317 47.89 -14.06 4.26
CA ALA A 317 48.20 -12.93 3.39
C ALA A 317 47.49 -13.01 2.02
N ALA A 318 47.40 -14.19 1.41
CA ALA A 318 46.66 -14.38 0.16
C ALA A 318 45.15 -14.19 0.36
N ARG A 319 44.61 -14.68 1.48
CA ARG A 319 43.20 -14.47 1.88
C ARG A 319 42.91 -12.97 2.04
N LYS A 320 43.72 -12.24 2.81
CA LYS A 320 43.55 -10.79 3.04
C LYS A 320 43.61 -9.97 1.75
N ARG A 321 44.54 -10.28 0.83
CA ARG A 321 44.61 -9.63 -0.49
C ARG A 321 43.35 -9.88 -1.32
N SER A 322 42.87 -11.13 -1.40
CA SER A 322 41.65 -11.47 -2.14
C SER A 322 40.41 -10.77 -1.57
N MET A 323 40.31 -10.66 -0.24
CA MET A 323 39.23 -9.94 0.42
C MET A 323 39.31 -8.43 0.18
N ALA A 324 40.51 -7.84 0.14
CA ALA A 324 40.67 -6.42 -0.17
C ALA A 324 40.25 -6.08 -1.60
N VAL A 325 40.62 -6.91 -2.58
CA VAL A 325 40.20 -6.76 -3.99
C VAL A 325 38.69 -6.91 -4.14
N ARG A 326 38.08 -7.88 -3.44
CA ARG A 326 36.63 -8.04 -3.45
C ARG A 326 35.92 -6.82 -2.86
N ARG A 327 36.39 -6.32 -1.72
CA ARG A 327 35.82 -5.11 -1.09
C ARG A 327 35.97 -3.86 -1.95
N SER A 328 37.11 -3.66 -2.61
CA SER A 328 37.30 -2.51 -3.50
C SER A 328 36.38 -2.58 -4.72
N LEU A 329 36.17 -3.77 -5.29
CA LEU A 329 35.18 -3.99 -6.35
C LEU A 329 33.74 -3.74 -5.88
N GLU A 330 33.38 -4.22 -4.70
CA GLU A 330 32.05 -3.99 -4.11
C GLU A 330 31.78 -2.49 -3.90
N ILE A 331 32.74 -1.73 -3.34
CA ILE A 331 32.65 -0.28 -3.16
C ILE A 331 32.49 0.43 -4.52
N ASN A 332 33.30 0.06 -5.53
CA ASN A 332 33.22 0.66 -6.86
C ASN A 332 31.88 0.38 -7.56
N SER A 333 31.36 -0.85 -7.43
CA SER A 333 30.06 -1.22 -7.99
C SER A 333 28.91 -0.44 -7.34
N GLN A 334 28.98 -0.22 -6.02
CA GLN A 334 27.98 0.55 -5.30
C GLN A 334 28.04 2.04 -5.65
N ALA A 335 29.25 2.59 -5.81
CA ALA A 335 29.44 3.97 -6.26
C ALA A 335 28.88 4.18 -7.68
N MET A 336 29.17 3.25 -8.60
CA MET A 336 28.64 3.26 -9.96
C MET A 336 27.11 3.14 -9.97
N SER A 337 26.54 2.21 -9.19
CA SER A 337 25.09 2.05 -9.05
C SER A 337 24.41 3.32 -8.55
N ARG A 338 24.99 4.00 -7.55
CA ARG A 338 24.48 5.28 -7.06
C ARG A 338 24.56 6.37 -8.13
N ALA A 339 25.66 6.47 -8.85
CA ALA A 339 25.81 7.47 -9.92
C ALA A 339 24.79 7.27 -11.05
N VAL A 340 24.53 6.01 -11.44
CA VAL A 340 23.49 5.66 -12.43
C VAL A 340 22.10 6.00 -11.88
N ALA A 341 21.82 5.69 -10.62
CA ALA A 341 20.54 6.02 -9.98
C ALA A 341 20.30 7.53 -9.92
N MET A 342 21.31 8.33 -9.55
CA MET A 342 21.21 9.79 -9.52
C MET A 342 20.97 10.37 -10.93
N ARG A 343 21.68 9.85 -11.94
CA ARG A 343 21.47 10.29 -13.34
C ARG A 343 20.09 9.89 -13.86
N ALA A 344 19.60 8.70 -13.53
CA ALA A 344 18.25 8.26 -13.89
C ALA A 344 17.18 9.16 -13.23
N GLN A 345 17.35 9.49 -11.94
CA GLN A 345 16.45 10.41 -11.22
C GLN A 345 16.47 11.83 -11.81
N ALA A 346 17.65 12.33 -12.22
CA ALA A 346 17.76 13.65 -12.84
C ALA A 346 17.11 13.73 -14.23
N MET A 347 17.04 12.60 -14.94
CA MET A 347 16.41 12.49 -16.25
C MET A 347 14.93 12.11 -16.17
N ASP A 348 14.41 11.81 -14.98
CA ASP A 348 12.99 11.51 -14.77
C ASP A 348 12.19 12.83 -14.70
N PRO A 349 11.23 13.07 -15.62
CA PRO A 349 10.35 14.23 -15.53
C PRO A 349 9.46 14.21 -14.27
N HIS A 350 9.25 13.03 -13.68
CA HIS A 350 8.41 12.84 -12.52
C HIS A 350 9.24 12.83 -11.24
N LYS A 351 8.84 13.67 -10.28
CA LYS A 351 9.41 13.64 -8.93
C LYS A 351 8.92 12.40 -8.19
N SER A 352 9.78 11.80 -7.37
CA SER A 352 9.40 10.65 -6.55
C SER A 352 8.30 11.04 -5.56
N LEU A 353 7.34 10.13 -5.32
CA LEU A 353 6.29 10.32 -4.33
C LEU A 353 6.84 10.67 -2.93
N LYS A 354 8.02 10.11 -2.59
CA LYS A 354 8.72 10.38 -1.33
C LYS A 354 9.14 11.86 -1.19
N GLU A 355 9.50 12.49 -2.30
CA GLU A 355 9.93 13.90 -2.35
C GLU A 355 8.71 14.83 -2.32
N VAL A 356 7.68 14.50 -3.09
CA VAL A 356 6.49 15.35 -3.25
C VAL A 356 5.55 15.30 -2.05
N TYR A 357 5.54 14.20 -1.28
CA TYR A 357 4.64 14.03 -0.14
C TYR A 357 4.76 15.17 0.89
N GLN A 358 5.98 15.58 1.22
CA GLN A 358 6.20 16.63 2.22
C GLN A 358 5.73 18.00 1.73
N GLU A 359 5.98 18.31 0.45
CA GLU A 359 5.52 19.55 -0.19
C GLU A 359 3.99 19.60 -0.26
N LYS A 360 3.34 18.51 -0.67
CA LYS A 360 1.88 18.42 -0.73
C LYS A 360 1.25 18.56 0.65
N LEU A 361 1.84 17.94 1.68
CA LEU A 361 1.35 18.09 3.05
C LEU A 361 1.43 19.54 3.53
N LYS A 362 2.48 20.30 3.16
CA LYS A 362 2.58 21.73 3.44
C LYS A 362 1.53 22.53 2.69
N GLN A 363 1.31 22.25 1.41
CA GLN A 363 0.27 22.89 0.59
C GLN A 363 -1.13 22.69 1.20
N HIS A 364 -1.47 21.48 1.62
CA HIS A 364 -2.76 21.22 2.27
C HIS A 364 -2.92 22.00 3.58
N ARG A 365 -1.86 22.05 4.42
CA ARG A 365 -1.89 22.87 5.64
C ARG A 365 -2.10 24.36 5.35
N GLN A 366 -1.45 24.89 4.31
CA GLN A 366 -1.61 26.29 3.91
C GLN A 366 -3.02 26.56 3.40
N ALA A 367 -3.55 25.70 2.53
CA ALA A 367 -4.90 25.81 2.01
C ALA A 367 -5.96 25.76 3.12
N ASP A 368 -5.77 24.91 4.15
CA ASP A 368 -6.68 24.85 5.29
C ASP A 368 -6.62 26.15 6.14
N LEU A 369 -5.42 26.71 6.32
CA LEU A 369 -5.25 27.99 7.01
C LEU A 369 -5.89 29.15 6.24
N GLU A 370 -5.77 29.17 4.92
CA GLU A 370 -6.40 30.17 4.05
C GLU A 370 -7.93 30.06 4.11
N ARG A 371 -8.47 28.85 3.97
CA ARG A 371 -9.91 28.58 4.11
C ARG A 371 -10.46 29.06 5.46
N MET A 372 -9.71 28.87 6.54
CA MET A 372 -10.09 29.35 7.86
C MET A 372 -10.09 30.87 7.96
N LYS A 373 -9.12 31.56 7.34
CA LYS A 373 -9.06 33.03 7.31
C LYS A 373 -10.23 33.61 6.53
N ASP A 374 -10.56 33.03 5.39
CA ASP A 374 -11.68 33.48 4.56
C ASP A 374 -13.01 33.28 5.29
N TYR A 375 -13.21 32.12 5.91
CA TYR A 375 -14.39 31.88 6.76
C TYR A 375 -14.50 32.90 7.90
N GLN A 376 -13.39 33.25 8.55
CA GLN A 376 -13.41 34.28 9.59
C GLN A 376 -13.74 35.67 9.04
N ARG A 377 -13.29 36.01 7.82
CA ARG A 377 -13.62 37.27 7.16
C ARG A 377 -15.11 37.34 6.84
N GLU A 378 -15.67 36.27 6.26
CA GLU A 378 -17.10 36.17 5.99
C GLU A 378 -17.95 36.28 7.26
N LEU A 379 -17.54 35.62 8.35
CA LEU A 379 -18.24 35.75 9.63
C LEU A 379 -18.20 37.18 10.17
N LYS A 380 -17.08 37.90 10.00
CA LYS A 380 -16.98 39.31 10.38
C LYS A 380 -17.89 40.17 9.51
N GLU A 381 -17.91 39.96 8.20
CA GLU A 381 -18.79 40.68 7.28
C GLU A 381 -20.27 40.44 7.56
N ILE A 382 -20.67 39.19 7.83
CA ILE A 382 -22.04 38.87 8.22
C ILE A 382 -22.39 39.62 9.51
N LYS A 383 -21.50 39.60 10.50
CA LYS A 383 -21.72 40.33 11.76
C LYS A 383 -21.86 41.84 11.51
N THR A 384 -20.95 42.45 10.75
CA THR A 384 -21.03 43.89 10.48
C THR A 384 -22.30 44.26 9.72
N ARG A 385 -22.72 43.47 8.72
CA ARG A 385 -23.98 43.69 7.99
C ARG A 385 -25.20 43.56 8.89
N VAL A 386 -25.21 42.56 9.78
CA VAL A 386 -26.30 42.35 10.74
C VAL A 386 -26.36 43.46 11.77
N THR A 387 -25.21 43.93 12.28
CA THR A 387 -25.16 45.02 13.27
C THR A 387 -25.41 46.40 12.66
N ALA A 388 -25.01 46.63 11.41
CA ALA A 388 -25.22 47.90 10.72
C ALA A 388 -26.68 48.12 10.32
N ARG A 389 -27.47 47.04 10.22
CA ARG A 389 -28.89 47.14 9.88
C ARG A 389 -29.67 47.64 11.11
N PRO A 390 -30.23 48.86 11.08
CA PRO A 390 -30.97 49.40 12.22
C PRO A 390 -32.25 48.59 12.43
N TYR A 391 -32.63 48.43 13.69
CA TYR A 391 -33.84 47.69 14.07
C TYR A 391 -35.10 48.43 13.59
N LEU A 392 -36.23 47.72 13.47
CA LEU A 392 -37.48 48.33 12.98
C LEU A 392 -37.94 49.49 13.89
N PHE A 393 -37.85 49.34 15.20
CA PHE A 393 -38.21 50.40 16.15
C PHE A 393 -37.27 51.61 16.04
N GLU A 394 -35.98 51.38 15.75
CA GLU A 394 -34.99 52.43 15.53
C GLU A 394 -35.28 53.19 14.23
N GLN A 395 -35.59 52.46 13.15
CA GLN A 395 -36.02 53.05 11.88
C GLN A 395 -37.30 53.89 12.04
N VAL A 396 -38.29 53.40 12.79
CA VAL A 396 -39.52 54.13 13.07
C VAL A 396 -39.23 55.37 13.91
N SER A 397 -38.37 55.27 14.92
CA SER A 397 -37.93 56.41 15.74
C SER A 397 -37.21 57.47 14.89
N GLN A 398 -36.27 57.07 14.03
CA GLN A 398 -35.56 57.95 13.11
C GLN A 398 -36.50 58.64 12.13
N LYS A 399 -37.46 57.91 11.53
CA LYS A 399 -38.48 58.49 10.64
C LYS A 399 -39.39 59.47 11.39
N ASN A 400 -39.83 59.13 12.60
CA ASN A 400 -40.66 60.02 13.41
C ASN A 400 -39.90 61.29 13.81
N ALA A 401 -38.63 61.17 14.18
CA ALA A 401 -37.77 62.31 14.49
C ALA A 401 -37.58 63.21 13.25
N LYS A 402 -37.27 62.61 12.09
CA LYS A 402 -37.15 63.35 10.81
C LYS A 402 -38.45 64.07 10.47
N ASN A 403 -39.59 63.38 10.53
CA ASN A 403 -40.90 63.97 10.27
C ASN A 403 -41.23 65.09 11.27
N ASN A 404 -40.86 64.95 12.54
CA ASN A 404 -41.08 66.00 13.54
C ASN A 404 -40.28 67.27 13.21
N VAL A 405 -39.01 67.11 12.85
CA VAL A 405 -38.14 68.22 12.42
C VAL A 405 -38.69 68.86 11.15
N GLU A 406 -39.10 68.07 10.16
CA GLU A 406 -39.72 68.59 8.94
C GLU A 406 -41.03 69.34 9.22
N CYS A 407 -41.89 68.82 10.10
CA CYS A 407 -43.11 69.51 10.49
C CYS A 407 -42.81 70.81 11.22
N ARG A 408 -41.81 70.83 12.11
CA ARG A 408 -41.36 72.05 12.79
C ARG A 408 -40.84 73.07 11.77
N TYR A 409 -40.03 72.63 10.82
CA TYR A 409 -39.52 73.46 9.73
C TYR A 409 -40.66 74.06 8.89
N ARG A 410 -41.61 73.24 8.41
CA ARG A 410 -42.77 73.72 7.64
C ARG A 410 -43.61 74.72 8.44
N ASN A 411 -43.91 74.42 9.70
CA ASN A 411 -44.65 75.33 10.57
C ASN A 411 -43.90 76.66 10.78
N THR A 412 -42.58 76.64 10.91
CA THR A 412 -41.79 77.88 11.03
C THR A 412 -41.77 78.71 9.74
N LEU A 413 -41.73 78.05 8.57
CA LEU A 413 -41.83 78.75 7.29
C LEU A 413 -43.22 79.36 7.09
N GLU A 414 -44.27 78.63 7.44
CA GLU A 414 -45.65 79.11 7.37
C GLU A 414 -45.88 80.31 8.30
N GLN A 415 -45.34 80.26 9.54
CA GLN A 415 -45.36 81.40 10.46
C GLN A 415 -44.60 82.62 9.92
N ALA A 416 -43.56 82.41 9.12
CA ALA A 416 -42.82 83.47 8.45
C ALA A 416 -43.46 83.90 7.11
N GLY A 417 -44.54 83.25 6.67
CA GLY A 417 -45.22 83.53 5.40
C GLY A 417 -44.43 83.11 4.15
N LEU A 418 -43.51 82.15 4.26
CA LEU A 418 -42.64 81.69 3.19
C LEU A 418 -43.02 80.27 2.72
N ASP A 419 -42.97 80.02 1.42
CA ASP A 419 -43.18 78.67 0.86
C ASP A 419 -41.90 77.82 0.85
N GLU A 420 -42.03 76.51 1.05
CA GLU A 420 -40.92 75.55 1.05
C GLU A 420 -40.17 75.56 -0.30
N ASN A 421 -40.90 75.69 -1.41
CA ASN A 421 -40.32 75.72 -2.75
C ASN A 421 -39.56 77.03 -3.03
N PHE A 422 -39.99 78.14 -2.41
CA PHE A 422 -39.30 79.42 -2.51
C PHE A 422 -37.94 79.37 -1.79
N VAL A 423 -37.89 78.79 -0.59
CA VAL A 423 -36.62 78.60 0.14
C VAL A 423 -35.70 77.64 -0.59
N ARG A 424 -36.23 76.54 -1.14
CA ARG A 424 -35.43 75.57 -1.92
C ARG A 424 -34.82 76.19 -3.18
N SER A 425 -35.62 76.88 -3.99
CA SER A 425 -35.14 77.53 -5.22
C SER A 425 -34.11 78.64 -4.96
N LYS A 426 -34.29 79.45 -3.91
CA LYS A 426 -33.31 80.47 -3.51
C LYS A 426 -32.04 79.88 -2.88
N GLY A 427 -32.16 78.76 -2.16
CA GLY A 427 -31.03 78.01 -1.61
C GLY A 427 -30.17 77.38 -2.71
N GLU A 428 -30.78 76.77 -3.72
CA GLU A 428 -30.10 76.18 -4.87
C GLU A 428 -29.34 77.22 -5.70
N THR A 429 -29.91 78.43 -5.89
CA THR A 429 -29.21 79.53 -6.59
C THR A 429 -27.98 80.04 -5.84
N ASN A 430 -27.95 79.96 -4.51
CA ASN A 430 -26.80 80.39 -3.71
C ASN A 430 -25.72 79.29 -3.62
N MET A 431 -26.11 78.01 -3.59
CA MET A 431 -25.16 76.88 -3.62
C MET A 431 -24.37 76.81 -4.94
N ALA A 432 -24.98 77.21 -6.06
CA ALA A 432 -24.28 77.31 -7.34
C ALA A 432 -23.25 78.44 -7.40
N ILE A 433 -23.32 79.44 -6.52
CA ILE A 433 -22.41 80.59 -6.45
C ILE A 433 -21.24 80.32 -5.49
N HIS A 434 -21.38 79.38 -4.54
CA HIS A 434 -20.36 79.10 -3.52
C HIS A 434 -19.30 78.06 -3.95
N VAL A 435 -19.42 77.43 -5.12
CA VAL A 435 -18.48 76.38 -5.56
C VAL A 435 -17.13 76.93 -6.06
N ASP A 436 -16.98 78.24 -6.29
CA ASP A 436 -15.74 78.83 -6.82
C ASP A 436 -14.81 79.49 -5.78
N ASN A 437 -15.12 79.44 -4.48
CA ASN A 437 -14.19 79.88 -3.43
C ASN A 437 -14.31 79.00 -2.18
N ASP A 438 -13.60 77.88 -2.16
CA ASP A 438 -12.52 77.64 -1.18
C ASP A 438 -11.88 76.26 -1.42
N CYS A 439 -10.58 76.32 -1.70
CA CYS A 439 -9.63 75.21 -1.63
C CYS A 439 -9.15 75.10 -0.17
N VAL A 440 -8.97 73.87 0.35
CA VAL A 440 -7.79 73.37 1.10
C VAL A 440 -8.18 72.12 1.91
N ASP A 441 -7.51 71.02 1.56
CA ASP A 441 -7.12 69.82 2.32
C ASP A 441 -8.08 69.18 3.33
N GLU A 442 -8.39 67.89 3.11
CA GLU A 442 -8.16 66.84 4.11
C GLU A 442 -8.25 65.44 3.47
N ASP A 443 -7.28 64.60 3.83
CA ASP A 443 -7.00 63.30 3.24
C ASP A 443 -8.07 62.25 3.58
N HIS A 444 -8.67 61.63 2.56
CA HIS A 444 -9.29 60.32 2.73
C HIS A 444 -9.04 59.40 1.53
N TYR A 445 -8.13 58.45 1.75
CA TYR A 445 -7.94 57.24 0.94
C TYR A 445 -9.28 56.51 0.74
N SER A 446 -9.92 56.70 -0.42
CA SER A 446 -10.94 55.78 -0.94
C SER A 446 -10.25 54.74 -1.82
N THR A 447 -10.15 53.52 -1.31
CA THR A 447 -9.75 52.37 -2.11
C THR A 447 -10.94 51.94 -2.96
N GLU A 448 -10.96 52.39 -4.21
CA GLU A 448 -11.93 51.93 -5.20
C GLU A 448 -11.73 50.44 -5.46
N SER A 449 -12.84 49.71 -5.41
CA SER A 449 -12.90 48.27 -5.65
C SER A 449 -12.94 48.02 -7.15
N GLU A 450 -11.78 47.92 -7.77
CA GLU A 450 -11.64 47.55 -9.17
C GLU A 450 -11.99 46.06 -9.35
N THR A 451 -13.25 45.78 -9.70
CA THR A 451 -13.68 44.45 -10.17
C THR A 451 -14.17 44.57 -11.60
N GLN A 452 -13.27 44.43 -12.57
CA GLN A 452 -13.71 44.16 -13.93
C GLN A 452 -12.71 43.30 -14.72
N LYS A 453 -13.17 42.08 -15.03
CA LYS A 453 -12.86 41.27 -16.21
C LYS A 453 -11.40 40.83 -16.45
N ARG A 454 -11.15 39.54 -16.20
CA ARG A 454 -10.26 38.74 -17.04
C ARG A 454 -10.84 37.34 -17.24
N TYR A 455 -11.70 37.21 -18.25
CA TYR A 455 -11.73 36.05 -19.11
C TYR A 455 -11.09 36.50 -20.43
N GLU A 456 -9.99 35.85 -20.80
CA GLU A 456 -9.62 35.39 -22.16
C GLU A 456 -8.10 35.15 -22.25
N ASP A 457 -7.78 34.03 -22.89
CA ASP A 457 -6.51 33.55 -23.48
C ASP A 457 -5.33 33.15 -22.58
N THR A 458 -5.22 31.84 -22.31
CA THR A 458 -4.25 30.91 -22.96
C THR A 458 -4.39 29.49 -22.46
#